data_AF-A0A1Y2T4D0-F1
#
_entry.id   AF-A0A1Y2T4D0-F1
#
_cell.length_a   1.000
_cell.length_b   1.000
_cell.length_c   1.000
_cell.angle_alpha   90.00
_cell.angle_beta   90.00
_cell.angle_gamma   90.00
#
_symmetry.space_group_name_H-M   'P 1'
#
loop_
_entity.id
_entity.type
_entity.pdbx_description
1 polymer ?
#
loop_
_entity_poly.entity_id
_entity_poly.type
_entity_poly.pdbx_seq_one_letter_code
_entity_poly.pdbx_strand_id
1 'polypeptide(L)'
;MVVYTEHVEGRPVVNARTEIAVNQAGTVVRAKAYVPSGVTIHATYTEFVSERQAVEMAESRGGSFRRAELVWVRSVGDGTVYLQPAWRVLGTNAQGTPVARYVAALTQQDGAGE
;
A
#
# COMPACT_ATOMS: atom_id res chain seq x y z
N MET A 1 -17.31 -1.39 14.87
CA MET A 1 -16.50 -2.19 13.93
C MET A 1 -15.05 -1.78 14.14
N VAL A 2 -14.16 -2.75 14.28
CA VAL A 2 -12.72 -2.51 14.44
C VAL A 2 -12.03 -2.97 13.16
N VAL A 3 -11.13 -2.16 12.62
CA VAL A 3 -10.36 -2.49 11.42
C VAL A 3 -8.88 -2.53 11.79
N TYR A 4 -8.24 -3.66 11.53
CA TYR A 4 -6.81 -3.83 11.70
C TYR A 4 -6.13 -3.82 10.34
N THR A 5 -4.95 -3.22 10.29
CA THR A 5 -4.08 -3.23 9.11
C THR A 5 -2.85 -4.06 9.46
N GLU A 6 -2.59 -5.12 8.69
CA GLU A 6 -1.41 -5.95 8.86
C GLU A 6 -0.14 -5.14 8.61
N HIS A 7 0.94 -5.44 9.33
CA HIS A 7 2.26 -4.84 9.09
C HIS A 7 3.29 -5.91 8.76
N VAL A 8 4.07 -5.67 7.71
CA VAL A 8 5.21 -6.51 7.32
C VAL A 8 6.45 -5.63 7.37
N GLU A 9 7.47 -6.04 8.12
CA GLU A 9 8.69 -5.25 8.37
C GLU A 9 8.40 -3.83 8.89
N GLY A 10 7.40 -3.70 9.77
CA GLY A 10 6.98 -2.41 10.33
C GLY A 10 6.20 -1.50 9.37
N ARG A 11 5.90 -1.94 8.15
CA ARG A 11 5.16 -1.17 7.14
C ARG A 11 3.76 -1.74 6.94
N PRO A 12 2.72 -0.90 6.81
CA PRO A 12 1.36 -1.38 6.65
C PRO A 12 1.13 -2.01 5.26
N VAL A 13 0.32 -3.06 5.22
CA VAL A 13 -0.23 -3.64 3.99
C VAL A 13 -1.59 -3.01 3.70
N VAL A 14 -1.61 -1.94 2.91
CA VAL A 14 -2.75 -0.98 2.87
C VAL A 14 -4.05 -1.53 2.29
N ASN A 15 -4.00 -2.66 1.58
CA ASN A 15 -5.16 -3.36 1.03
C ASN A 15 -5.35 -4.77 1.62
N ALA A 16 -4.67 -5.09 2.73
CA ALA A 16 -4.89 -6.28 3.54
C ALA A 16 -5.44 -5.87 4.92
N ARG A 17 -6.76 -5.68 4.97
CA ARG A 17 -7.45 -5.31 6.21
C ARG A 17 -8.03 -6.53 6.90
N THR A 18 -8.18 -6.46 8.22
CA THR A 18 -9.00 -7.39 8.99
C THR A 18 -10.14 -6.61 9.61
N GLU A 19 -11.37 -6.96 9.26
CA GLU A 19 -12.58 -6.34 9.78
C GLU A 19 -13.17 -7.21 10.88
N ILE A 20 -13.33 -6.63 12.07
CA ILE A 20 -13.96 -7.28 13.23
C ILE A 20 -15.25 -6.52 13.58
N ALA A 21 -16.38 -7.21 13.47
CA ALA A 21 -17.66 -6.72 13.95
C ALA A 21 -17.85 -7.15 15.41
N VAL A 22 -18.16 -6.18 16.26
CA VAL A 22 -18.47 -6.37 17.68
C VAL A 22 -19.92 -5.97 17.93
N ASN A 23 -20.61 -6.71 18.80
CA ASN A 23 -21.95 -6.33 19.25
C ASN A 23 -21.88 -5.28 20.38
N GLN A 24 -23.05 -4.84 20.86
CA GLN A 24 -23.16 -3.85 21.95
C GLN A 24 -22.60 -4.34 23.29
N ALA A 25 -22.48 -5.66 23.49
CA ALA A 25 -21.86 -6.27 24.67
C ALA A 25 -20.34 -6.42 24.55
N GLY A 26 -19.72 -5.90 23.47
CA GLY A 26 -18.28 -6.01 23.23
C GLY A 26 -17.81 -7.39 22.75
N THR A 27 -18.73 -8.28 22.40
CA THR A 27 -18.40 -9.62 21.89
C THR A 27 -18.18 -9.57 20.38
N VAL A 28 -17.14 -10.26 19.89
CA VAL A 28 -16.89 -10.44 18.46
C VAL A 28 -17.96 -11.34 17.85
N VAL A 29 -18.67 -10.84 16.85
CA VAL A 29 -19.75 -11.58 16.16
C VAL A 29 -19.37 -11.98 14.72
N ARG A 30 -18.37 -11.31 14.13
CA ARG A 30 -17.85 -11.64 12.80
C ARG A 30 -16.43 -11.12 12.64
N ALA A 31 -15.57 -11.90 12.00
CA ALA A 31 -14.25 -11.48 11.56
C ALA A 31 -14.05 -11.81 10.07
N LYS A 32 -13.44 -10.91 9.31
CA LYS A 32 -12.98 -11.13 7.93
C LYS A 32 -11.53 -10.68 7.83
N ALA A 33 -10.62 -11.60 7.57
CA ALA A 33 -9.21 -11.31 7.38
C ALA A 33 -8.84 -11.38 5.90
N TYR A 34 -8.18 -10.33 5.40
CA TYR A 34 -7.59 -10.29 4.06
C TYR A 34 -6.06 -10.39 4.14
N VAL A 35 -5.56 -11.17 5.10
CA VAL A 35 -4.14 -11.28 5.47
C VAL A 35 -3.50 -12.46 4.74
N PRO A 36 -2.30 -12.31 4.13
CA PRO A 36 -1.56 -13.42 3.54
C PRO A 36 -1.10 -14.40 4.63
N SER A 37 -1.38 -15.69 4.48
CA SER A 37 -0.81 -16.75 5.32
C SER A 37 0.55 -17.18 4.76
N GLY A 38 1.64 -16.79 5.44
CA GLY A 38 3.00 -17.02 4.97
C GLY A 38 3.45 -15.94 3.98
N VAL A 39 4.50 -15.21 4.35
CA VAL A 39 5.12 -14.19 3.50
C VAL A 39 6.50 -14.68 3.13
N THR A 40 6.71 -14.99 1.85
CA THR A 40 8.04 -15.26 1.31
C THR A 40 8.49 -14.04 0.52
N ILE A 41 9.51 -13.35 1.02
CA ILE A 41 10.05 -12.14 0.41
C ILE A 41 11.10 -12.58 -0.62
N HIS A 42 10.79 -12.43 -1.91
CA HIS A 42 11.73 -12.73 -3.02
C HIS A 42 12.57 -11.52 -3.44
N ALA A 43 12.74 -10.55 -2.54
CA ALA A 43 13.23 -9.23 -2.90
C ALA A 43 14.75 -9.14 -3.09
N THR A 44 15.19 -9.02 -4.34
CA THR A 44 16.44 -8.33 -4.72
C THR A 44 16.07 -6.93 -5.18
N TYR A 45 15.81 -6.01 -4.24
CA TYR A 45 15.61 -4.60 -4.58
C TYR A 45 16.97 -3.91 -4.71
N THR A 46 17.30 -3.39 -5.89
CA THR A 46 18.58 -2.67 -6.06
C THR A 46 18.43 -1.17 -5.78
N GLU A 47 17.25 -0.56 -5.98
CA GLU A 47 17.06 0.88 -5.78
C GLU A 47 15.58 1.25 -5.56
N PHE A 48 15.32 2.17 -4.61
CA PHE A 48 14.00 2.74 -4.34
C PHE A 48 13.90 4.16 -4.90
N VAL A 49 12.74 4.48 -5.45
CA VAL A 49 12.34 5.87 -5.71
C VAL A 49 12.30 6.61 -4.38
N SER A 50 12.90 7.80 -4.30
CA SER A 50 12.89 8.63 -3.08
C SER A 50 11.49 9.17 -2.77
N GLU A 51 11.26 9.57 -1.51
CA GLU A 51 10.00 10.21 -1.10
C GLU A 51 9.66 11.44 -1.95
N ARG A 52 10.66 12.28 -2.24
CA ARG A 52 10.50 13.50 -3.04
C ARG A 52 10.06 13.18 -4.46
N GLN A 53 10.71 12.22 -5.11
CA GLN A 53 10.32 11.77 -6.45
C GLN A 53 8.91 11.17 -6.46
N ALA A 54 8.53 10.43 -5.42
CA ALA A 54 7.17 9.89 -5.32
C ALA A 54 6.11 11.00 -5.22
N VAL A 55 6.40 12.09 -4.48
CA VAL A 55 5.55 13.29 -4.42
C VAL A 55 5.46 13.97 -5.78
N GLU A 56 6.59 14.20 -6.44
CA GLU A 56 6.64 14.80 -7.80
C GLU A 56 5.82 13.97 -8.80
N MET A 57 5.95 12.63 -8.75
CA MET A 57 5.16 11.71 -9.58
C MET A 57 3.67 11.79 -9.27
N ALA A 58 3.27 11.97 -8.00
CA ALA A 58 1.87 12.14 -7.63
C ALA A 58 1.29 13.47 -8.14
N GLU A 59 2.06 14.56 -8.02
CA GLU A 59 1.68 15.90 -8.47
C GLU A 59 1.59 16.03 -9.99
N SER A 60 2.44 15.31 -10.75
CA SER A 60 2.36 15.28 -12.23
C SER A 60 1.01 14.80 -12.77
N ARG A 61 0.22 14.08 -11.94
CA ARG A 61 -1.14 13.60 -12.26
C ARG A 61 -2.24 14.54 -11.75
N GLY A 62 -1.87 15.74 -11.29
CA GLY A 62 -2.75 16.78 -10.76
C GLY A 62 -3.03 16.68 -9.26
N GLY A 63 -3.13 17.83 -8.59
CA GLY A 63 -3.32 17.96 -7.15
C GLY A 63 -2.10 18.56 -6.44
N SER A 64 -2.10 18.56 -5.11
CA SER A 64 -0.98 18.99 -4.27
C SER A 64 -0.72 17.94 -3.19
N PHE A 65 0.52 17.49 -3.08
CA PHE A 65 0.90 16.37 -2.22
C PHE A 65 2.09 16.76 -1.33
N ARG A 66 2.15 16.23 -0.10
CA ARG A 66 3.13 16.72 0.90
C ARG A 66 3.87 15.64 1.67
N ARG A 67 3.38 14.41 1.63
CA ARG A 67 3.91 13.31 2.45
C ARG A 67 3.78 12.02 1.66
N ALA A 68 4.84 11.24 1.59
CA ALA A 68 4.76 9.88 1.07
C ALA A 68 5.21 8.86 2.12
N GLU A 69 4.50 7.76 2.18
CA GLU A 69 4.79 6.66 3.11
C GLU A 69 5.02 5.40 2.30
N LEU A 70 6.13 4.71 2.55
CA LEU A 70 6.43 3.46 1.88
C LEU A 70 5.65 2.32 2.54
N VAL A 71 4.76 1.71 1.77
CA VAL A 71 3.77 0.71 2.19
C VAL A 71 3.86 -0.55 1.33
N TRP A 72 3.19 -1.61 1.77
CA TRP A 72 2.98 -2.81 0.97
C TRP A 72 1.59 -2.81 0.33
N VAL A 73 1.53 -3.20 -0.94
CA VAL A 73 0.28 -3.44 -1.67
C VAL A 73 0.23 -4.91 -2.06
N ARG A 74 -0.83 -5.59 -1.65
CA ARG A 74 -1.15 -6.96 -2.05
C ARG A 74 -1.56 -7.00 -3.52
N SER A 75 -0.94 -7.89 -4.28
CA SER A 75 -1.35 -8.33 -5.60
C SER A 75 -1.63 -9.84 -5.56
N VAL A 76 -2.63 -10.30 -6.32
CA VAL A 76 -3.02 -11.71 -6.35
C VAL A 76 -2.83 -12.23 -7.77
N GLY A 77 -2.01 -13.27 -7.92
CA GLY A 77 -1.76 -13.93 -9.20
C GLY A 77 -1.44 -15.41 -8.97
N ASP A 78 -1.96 -16.29 -9.83
CA ASP A 78 -1.65 -17.74 -9.83
C ASP A 78 -1.83 -18.43 -8.46
N GLY A 79 -2.87 -18.04 -7.71
CA GLY A 79 -3.13 -18.58 -6.36
C GLY A 79 -2.15 -18.10 -5.28
N THR A 80 -1.18 -17.25 -5.64
CA THR A 80 -0.17 -16.68 -4.75
C THR A 80 -0.46 -15.21 -4.46
N VAL A 81 -0.18 -14.79 -3.23
CA VAL A 81 -0.28 -13.40 -2.81
C VAL A 81 1.11 -12.78 -2.80
N TYR A 82 1.32 -11.77 -3.62
CA TYR A 82 2.55 -10.99 -3.69
C TYR A 82 2.37 -9.67 -2.94
N LEU A 83 3.41 -9.23 -2.23
CA LEU A 83 3.48 -7.89 -1.66
C LEU A 83 4.43 -7.05 -2.49
N GLN A 84 3.92 -5.98 -3.09
CA GLN A 84 4.70 -5.04 -3.87
C GLN A 84 4.89 -3.75 -3.06
N PRO A 85 6.11 -3.20 -3.00
CA PRO A 85 6.33 -1.95 -2.31
C PRO A 85 5.76 -0.79 -3.14
N ALA A 86 5.07 0.14 -2.48
CA ALA A 86 4.50 1.33 -3.10
C ALA A 86 4.63 2.55 -2.18
N TRP A 87 4.71 3.73 -2.77
CA TRP A 87 4.56 4.99 -2.05
C TRP A 87 3.08 5.37 -1.97
N ARG A 88 2.55 5.44 -0.75
CA ARG A 88 1.25 6.07 -0.46
C ARG A 88 1.49 7.56 -0.25
N VAL A 89 1.12 8.36 -1.25
CA VAL A 89 1.30 9.81 -1.23
C VAL A 89 0.00 10.50 -0.83
N LEU A 90 0.03 11.30 0.23
CA LEU A 90 -1.14 11.95 0.83
C LEU A 90 -1.19 13.44 0.45
N GLY A 91 -2.37 13.91 0.06
CA GLY A 91 -2.57 15.28 -0.42
C GLY A 91 -4.01 15.57 -0.80
N THR A 92 -4.19 16.51 -1.73
CA THR A 92 -5.48 16.88 -2.31
C THR A 92 -5.46 16.72 -3.82
N ASN A 93 -6.61 16.37 -4.43
CA ASN A 93 -6.77 16.40 -5.88
C ASN A 93 -6.97 17.84 -6.39
N ALA A 94 -7.17 18.01 -7.70
CA ALA A 94 -7.38 19.32 -8.32
C ALA A 94 -8.61 20.09 -7.78
N GLN A 95 -9.60 19.38 -7.23
CA GLN A 95 -10.79 19.94 -6.59
C GLN A 95 -10.59 20.22 -5.09
N GLY A 96 -9.39 20.04 -4.56
CA GLY A 96 -9.10 20.23 -3.12
C GLY A 96 -9.60 19.09 -2.22
N THR A 97 -10.06 17.97 -2.79
CA THR A 97 -10.54 16.82 -2.00
C THR A 97 -9.35 16.01 -1.47
N PRO A 98 -9.31 15.66 -0.18
CA PRO A 98 -8.27 14.79 0.37
C PRO A 98 -8.25 13.42 -0.32
N VAL A 99 -7.08 13.01 -0.80
CA VAL A 99 -6.89 11.72 -1.49
C VAL A 99 -5.52 11.12 -1.17
N ALA A 100 -5.43 9.79 -1.33
CA ALA A 100 -4.16 9.08 -1.39
C ALA A 100 -3.89 8.64 -2.83
N ARG A 101 -2.68 8.87 -3.34
CA ARG A 101 -2.21 8.29 -4.60
C ARG A 101 -1.16 7.22 -4.32
N TYR A 102 -1.21 6.14 -5.07
CA TYR A 102 -0.22 5.07 -5.00
C TYR A 102 0.71 5.17 -6.19
N VAL A 103 2.01 5.24 -5.92
CA VAL A 103 3.09 5.28 -6.91
C VAL A 103 4.00 4.08 -6.66
N ALA A 104 4.55 3.49 -7.72
CA ALA A 104 5.50 2.39 -7.59
C ALA A 104 6.73 2.86 -6.78
N ALA A 105 7.21 2.03 -5.85
CA ALA A 105 8.36 2.37 -5.02
C ALA A 105 9.70 1.96 -5.63
N LEU A 106 9.69 1.07 -6.62
CA LEU A 106 10.89 0.61 -7.31
C LEU A 106 11.10 1.43 -8.57
N THR A 107 12.35 1.73 -8.88
CA THR A 107 12.72 2.26 -10.19
C THR A 107 12.38 1.21 -11.24
N GLN A 108 11.84 1.64 -12.40
CA GLN A 108 11.86 0.77 -13.56
C GLN A 108 13.33 0.57 -13.90
N GLN A 109 13.85 -0.65 -13.72
CA GLN A 109 15.01 -1.04 -14.52
C GLN A 109 14.50 -1.00 -15.95
N ASP A 110 14.96 -0.04 -16.75
CA ASP A 110 14.66 0.02 -18.17
C ASP A 110 14.89 -1.38 -18.73
N GLY A 111 13.83 -1.95 -19.29
CA GLY A 111 13.92 -3.22 -19.99
C GLY A 111 14.86 -3.03 -21.17
N ALA A 112 16.12 -3.42 -21.01
CA ALA A 112 16.89 -3.98 -22.10
C ALA A 112 16.17 -5.28 -22.50
N GLY A 113 15.16 -5.16 -23.37
CA GLY A 113 14.34 -6.29 -23.81
C GLY A 113 13.11 -5.89 -24.61
N GLU A 114 13.29 -5.17 -25.72
CA GLU A 114 13.08 -5.67 -27.10
C GLU A 114 13.59 -4.64 -28.11
#